data_AF-A0A164X3A7-F1
#
_entry.id   AF-A0A164X3A7-F1
#
_cell.length_a   1.000
_cell.length_b   1.000
_cell.length_c   1.000
_cell.angle_alpha   90.00
_cell.angle_beta   90.00
_cell.angle_gamma   90.00
#
_symmetry.space_group_name_H-M   'P 1'
#
loop_
_entity.id
_entity.type
_entity.pdbx_description
1 polymer ?
#
loop_
_entity_poly.entity_id
_entity_poly.type
_entity_poly.pdbx_seq_one_letter_code
_entity_poly.pdbx_strand_id
1 'polypeptide(L)'
;LAPYPIFSRDFCSWDDILKAVQHPTCLWDCWGPGPLGSFRDISAIWTAWDSGRPIDGVGVCAPLRTVENYFGKTYDKSISKGHYASWRPSSNATARQQWNLVNSYIKQITKRQEGGRTVPDAIKILEEERANRTLNQFQKTFQVPKQK
;
A
#
# COMPACT_ATOMS: atom_id res chain seq x y z
N LEU A 1 25.93 -11.21 -33.90
CA LEU A 1 24.75 -11.42 -33.03
C LEU A 1 25.06 -10.81 -31.68
N ALA A 2 24.36 -9.76 -31.28
CA ALA A 2 24.55 -9.17 -29.95
C ALA A 2 24.00 -10.16 -28.89
N PRO A 3 24.74 -10.47 -27.82
CA PRO A 3 24.24 -11.36 -26.79
C PRO A 3 23.02 -10.73 -26.11
N TYR A 4 21.95 -11.50 -25.96
CA TYR A 4 20.79 -11.11 -25.17
C TYR A 4 21.25 -10.81 -23.73
N PRO A 5 20.71 -9.77 -23.07
CA PRO A 5 21.03 -9.51 -21.68
C PRO A 5 20.63 -10.72 -20.82
N ILE A 6 21.55 -11.14 -19.94
CA ILE A 6 21.32 -12.22 -18.98
C ILE A 6 20.43 -11.63 -17.87
N PHE A 7 19.14 -11.94 -17.93
CA PHE A 7 18.24 -11.68 -16.81
C PHE A 7 18.48 -12.78 -15.77
N SER A 8 19.32 -12.50 -14.77
CA SER A 8 19.45 -13.38 -13.61
C SER A 8 18.55 -12.89 -12.47
N ARG A 9 18.08 -13.84 -11.66
CA ARG A 9 17.29 -13.59 -10.43
C ARG A 9 18.03 -12.68 -9.44
N ASP A 10 19.34 -12.55 -9.57
CA ASP A 10 20.23 -11.86 -8.63
C ASP A 10 20.32 -10.35 -8.92
N PHE A 11 19.80 -9.88 -10.06
CA PHE A 11 19.87 -8.48 -10.50
C PHE A 11 18.51 -7.83 -10.81
N CYS A 12 17.41 -8.46 -10.40
CA CYS A 12 16.07 -7.86 -10.49
C CYS A 12 15.57 -7.46 -9.11
N SER A 13 16.10 -6.37 -8.57
CA SER A 13 15.53 -5.78 -7.35
C SER A 13 14.22 -5.05 -7.70
N TRP A 14 13.33 -4.87 -6.71
CA TRP A 14 12.17 -4.00 -6.91
C TRP A 14 12.56 -2.58 -7.30
N ASP A 15 13.74 -2.13 -6.87
CA ASP A 15 14.33 -0.83 -7.22
C ASP A 15 14.54 -0.70 -8.73
N ASP A 16 15.18 -1.70 -9.35
CA ASP A 16 15.45 -1.74 -10.79
C ASP A 16 14.16 -1.85 -11.61
N ILE A 17 13.20 -2.65 -11.13
CA ILE A 17 11.88 -2.81 -11.76
C ILE A 17 11.12 -1.48 -11.73
N LEU A 18 11.05 -0.81 -10.58
CA LEU A 18 10.31 0.44 -10.43
C LEU A 18 10.92 1.58 -11.23
N LYS A 19 12.25 1.66 -11.35
CA LYS A 19 12.95 2.64 -12.21
C LYS A 19 12.55 2.52 -13.69
N ALA A 20 12.23 1.31 -14.16
CA ALA A 20 11.83 1.07 -15.54
C ALA A 20 10.36 1.44 -15.84
N VAL A 21 9.53 1.70 -14.81
CA VAL A 21 8.11 2.01 -14.99
C VAL A 21 7.92 3.44 -15.50
N GLN A 22 7.47 3.58 -16.75
CA GLN A 22 7.21 4.88 -17.37
C GLN A 22 5.81 5.45 -17.05
N HIS A 23 4.83 4.59 -16.80
CA HIS A 23 3.45 4.97 -16.52
C HIS A 23 2.98 4.39 -15.17
N PRO A 24 3.32 5.02 -14.02
CA PRO A 24 3.08 4.43 -12.71
C PRO A 24 1.61 4.16 -12.39
N THR A 25 0.68 4.86 -13.03
CA THR A 25 -0.77 4.66 -12.84
C THR A 25 -1.23 3.25 -13.17
N CYS A 26 -0.60 2.56 -14.13
CA CYS A 26 -0.96 1.17 -14.47
C CYS A 26 -0.61 0.18 -13.35
N LEU A 27 0.31 0.55 -12.44
CA LEU A 27 0.64 -0.29 -11.30
C LEU A 27 -0.54 -0.43 -10.34
N TRP A 28 -1.48 0.52 -10.33
CA TRP A 28 -2.65 0.42 -9.46
C TRP A 28 -3.50 -0.81 -9.76
N ASP A 29 -3.72 -1.13 -11.03
CA ASP A 29 -4.58 -2.24 -11.43
C ASP A 29 -3.96 -3.59 -11.06
N CYS A 30 -2.62 -3.68 -11.08
CA CYS A 30 -1.89 -4.90 -10.77
C CYS A 30 -1.54 -5.03 -9.28
N TRP A 31 -1.07 -3.95 -8.67
CA TRP A 31 -0.43 -3.94 -7.34
C TRP A 31 -1.16 -3.10 -6.30
N GLY A 32 -2.23 -2.39 -6.67
CA GLY A 32 -3.06 -1.67 -5.71
C GLY A 32 -3.56 -2.60 -4.59
N PRO A 33 -3.79 -2.07 -3.38
CA PRO A 33 -4.17 -2.89 -2.23
C PRO A 33 -5.54 -3.59 -2.38
N GLY A 34 -6.37 -3.16 -3.33
CA GLY A 34 -7.74 -3.62 -3.45
C GLY A 34 -8.67 -3.06 -2.36
N PRO A 35 -9.93 -3.53 -2.29
CA PRO A 35 -10.87 -3.09 -1.26
C PRO A 35 -10.47 -3.63 0.12
N LEU A 36 -10.70 -2.86 1.18
CA LEU A 36 -10.37 -3.29 2.55
C LEU A 36 -11.01 -4.64 2.95
N GLY A 37 -12.16 -4.98 2.35
CA GLY A 37 -12.84 -6.26 2.57
C GLY A 37 -12.14 -7.49 1.97
N SER A 38 -11.12 -7.33 1.12
CA SER A 38 -10.33 -8.47 0.61
C SER A 38 -9.25 -8.91 1.60
N PHE A 39 -8.98 -8.13 2.65
CA PHE A 39 -8.02 -8.49 3.68
C PHE A 39 -8.73 -9.28 4.79
N ARG A 40 -8.09 -10.38 5.22
CA ARG A 40 -8.58 -11.20 6.33
C ARG A 40 -8.49 -10.46 7.66
N ASP A 41 -7.38 -9.77 7.87
CA ASP A 41 -7.00 -9.16 9.14
C ASP A 41 -6.01 -8.00 8.90
N ILE A 42 -5.68 -7.28 9.98
CA ILE A 42 -4.75 -6.16 9.98
C ILE A 42 -3.33 -6.63 9.63
N SER A 43 -2.98 -7.88 9.95
CA SER A 43 -1.69 -8.44 9.56
C SER A 43 -1.54 -8.54 8.05
N ALA A 44 -2.58 -9.00 7.34
CA ALA A 44 -2.58 -9.08 5.87
C ALA A 44 -2.42 -7.69 5.22
N ILE A 45 -2.99 -6.65 5.83
CA ILE A 45 -2.79 -5.26 5.39
C ILE A 45 -1.32 -4.87 5.53
N TRP A 46 -0.72 -5.14 6.69
CA TRP A 46 0.68 -4.82 6.93
C TRP A 46 1.63 -5.63 6.04
N THR A 47 1.34 -6.91 5.81
CA THR A 47 2.10 -7.75 4.89
C THR A 47 2.08 -7.17 3.47
N ALA A 48 0.91 -6.76 2.95
CA ALA A 48 0.84 -6.09 1.65
C ALA A 48 1.63 -4.78 1.61
N TRP A 49 1.65 -4.04 2.73
CA TRP A 49 2.44 -2.82 2.87
C TRP A 49 3.95 -3.07 2.83
N ASP A 50 4.45 -3.99 3.65
CA ASP A 50 5.87 -4.11 3.97
C ASP A 50 6.58 -5.23 3.19
N SER A 51 5.88 -6.31 2.87
CA SER A 51 6.43 -7.50 2.21
C SER A 51 5.85 -7.77 0.81
N GLY A 52 4.74 -7.12 0.47
CA GLY A 52 4.00 -7.37 -0.77
C GLY A 52 2.94 -8.45 -0.63
N ARG A 53 2.01 -8.48 -1.59
CA ARG A 53 0.89 -9.44 -1.63
C ARG A 53 1.25 -10.60 -2.57
N PRO A 54 0.89 -11.85 -2.21
CA PRO A 54 0.99 -12.95 -3.16
C PRO A 54 0.08 -12.73 -4.38
N ILE A 55 0.56 -13.15 -5.54
CA ILE A 55 -0.17 -13.25 -6.79
C ILE A 55 -0.07 -14.71 -7.24
N ASP A 56 -1.22 -15.37 -7.30
CA ASP A 56 -1.31 -16.79 -7.64
C ASP A 56 -0.64 -17.09 -8.98
N GLY A 57 0.23 -18.10 -9.00
CA GLY A 57 0.98 -18.52 -10.19
C GLY A 57 2.10 -17.56 -10.64
N VAL A 58 2.30 -16.41 -9.98
CA VAL A 58 3.32 -15.41 -10.34
C VAL A 58 4.38 -15.27 -9.25
N GLY A 59 3.97 -15.12 -7.99
CA GLY A 59 4.89 -14.88 -6.88
C GLY A 59 4.35 -13.82 -5.93
N VAL A 60 5.18 -12.83 -5.56
CA VAL A 60 4.81 -11.73 -4.67
C VAL A 60 4.99 -10.41 -5.42
N CYS A 61 4.04 -9.49 -5.31
CA CYS A 61 4.17 -8.15 -5.89
C CYS A 61 5.14 -7.28 -5.08
N ALA A 62 5.51 -6.12 -5.61
CA ALA A 62 6.28 -5.14 -4.85
C ALA A 62 5.55 -4.76 -3.54
N PRO A 63 6.26 -4.59 -2.42
CA PRO A 63 5.71 -3.98 -1.22
C PRO A 63 5.13 -2.60 -1.54
N LEU A 64 3.92 -2.31 -1.06
CA LEU A 64 3.31 -1.00 -1.30
C LEU A 64 4.16 0.14 -0.71
N ARG A 65 4.95 -0.13 0.34
CA ARG A 65 5.92 0.82 0.89
C ARG A 65 6.98 1.21 -0.12
N THR A 66 7.49 0.25 -0.89
CA THR A 66 8.48 0.50 -1.94
C THR A 66 7.86 1.30 -3.08
N VAL A 67 6.64 0.92 -3.52
CA VAL A 67 5.90 1.65 -4.56
C VAL A 67 5.60 3.09 -4.12
N GLU A 68 5.15 3.30 -2.88
CA GLU A 68 4.86 4.61 -2.31
C GLU A 68 6.14 5.44 -2.10
N ASN A 69 7.27 4.82 -1.76
CA ASN A 69 8.55 5.55 -1.68
C ASN A 69 8.99 6.09 -3.04
N TYR A 70 8.79 5.32 -4.10
CA TYR A 70 9.15 5.68 -5.47
C TYR A 70 8.20 6.69 -6.10
N PHE A 71 6.90 6.40 -6.03
CA PHE A 71 5.86 7.12 -6.75
C PHE A 71 4.94 7.96 -5.87
N GLY A 72 5.02 7.82 -4.55
CA GLY A 72 4.19 8.53 -3.58
C GLY A 72 4.52 10.02 -3.46
N LYS A 73 5.77 10.39 -3.76
CA LYS A 73 6.27 11.78 -3.72
C LYS A 73 6.33 12.45 -5.10
N THR A 74 6.22 11.67 -6.17
CA THR A 74 6.13 12.22 -7.53
C THR A 74 4.68 12.50 -7.84
N TYR A 75 4.40 13.72 -8.31
CA TYR A 75 3.06 14.15 -8.64
C TYR A 75 2.83 14.00 -10.14
N ASP A 76 1.63 13.57 -10.50
CA ASP A 76 1.20 13.57 -11.90
C ASP A 76 1.11 15.03 -12.40
N LYS A 77 2.09 15.43 -13.21
CA LYS A 77 2.18 16.78 -13.78
C LYS A 77 1.09 17.07 -14.82
N SER A 78 0.39 16.04 -15.31
CA SER A 78 -0.70 16.22 -16.26
C SER A 78 -1.97 16.81 -15.62
N ILE A 79 -2.01 16.92 -14.28
CA ILE A 79 -3.19 17.38 -13.54
C ILE A 79 -2.88 18.67 -12.80
N SER A 80 -3.54 19.75 -13.23
CA SER A 80 -3.37 21.11 -12.71
C SER A 80 -3.99 21.35 -11.33
N LYS A 81 -4.72 20.38 -10.77
CA LYS A 81 -5.35 20.46 -9.44
C LYS A 81 -5.23 19.15 -8.66
N GLY A 82 -4.40 19.17 -7.62
CA GLY A 82 -4.28 18.11 -6.62
C GLY A 82 -2.94 17.38 -6.68
N HIS A 83 -2.21 17.42 -5.57
CA HIS A 83 -0.96 16.69 -5.38
C HIS A 83 -1.24 15.21 -5.10
N TYR A 84 -1.49 14.43 -6.15
CA TYR A 84 -1.66 12.97 -6.03
C TYR A 84 -0.38 12.25 -6.45
N ALA A 85 -0.05 11.19 -5.70
CA ALA A 85 1.03 10.28 -6.08
C ALA A 85 0.80 9.75 -7.49
N SER A 86 1.86 9.71 -8.29
CA SER A 86 1.82 9.37 -9.72
C SER A 86 1.32 7.96 -10.01
N TRP A 87 1.42 7.03 -9.05
CA TRP A 87 0.93 5.66 -9.21
C TRP A 87 -0.53 5.46 -8.80
N ARG A 88 -1.16 6.44 -8.14
CA ARG A 88 -2.55 6.36 -7.71
C ARG A 88 -3.44 7.04 -8.77
N PRO A 89 -4.49 6.38 -9.29
CA PRO A 89 -5.34 6.97 -10.32
C PRO A 89 -6.10 8.16 -9.74
N SER A 90 -5.65 9.34 -10.13
CA SER A 90 -6.04 10.66 -9.63
C SER A 90 -7.51 10.98 -9.86
N SER A 91 -8.10 10.56 -10.97
CA SER A 91 -9.52 10.76 -11.31
C SER A 91 -10.45 9.72 -10.67
N ASN A 92 -9.92 8.61 -10.15
CA ASN A 92 -10.73 7.50 -9.63
C ASN A 92 -11.04 7.66 -8.13
N ALA A 93 -12.26 8.08 -7.81
CA ALA A 93 -12.70 8.27 -6.42
C ALA A 93 -12.65 6.99 -5.57
N THR A 94 -12.99 5.85 -6.17
CA THR A 94 -12.97 4.55 -5.51
C THR A 94 -11.55 4.16 -5.12
N ALA A 95 -10.59 4.32 -6.04
CA ALA A 95 -9.18 4.03 -5.77
C ALA A 95 -8.62 4.91 -4.64
N ARG A 96 -8.96 6.20 -4.65
CA ARG A 96 -8.59 7.13 -3.55
C ARG A 96 -9.16 6.67 -2.21
N GLN A 97 -10.43 6.27 -2.20
CA GLN A 97 -11.08 5.76 -0.98
C GLN A 97 -10.42 4.47 -0.50
N GLN A 98 -10.15 3.52 -1.39
CA GLN A 98 -9.45 2.26 -1.08
C GLN A 98 -8.08 2.53 -0.45
N TRP A 99 -7.27 3.40 -1.06
CA TRP A 99 -5.99 3.81 -0.49
C TRP A 99 -6.15 4.43 0.90
N ASN A 100 -7.08 5.37 1.07
CA ASN A 100 -7.28 6.05 2.36
C ASN A 100 -7.65 5.07 3.48
N LEU A 101 -8.49 4.08 3.18
CA LEU A 101 -8.87 3.04 4.12
C LEU A 101 -7.64 2.20 4.54
N VAL A 102 -6.87 1.69 3.57
CA VAL A 102 -5.65 0.90 3.84
C VAL A 102 -4.59 1.73 4.57
N ASN A 103 -4.33 2.95 4.10
CA ASN A 103 -3.36 3.88 4.68
C ASN A 103 -3.72 4.27 6.12
N SER A 104 -5.00 4.27 6.49
CA SER A 104 -5.38 4.53 7.89
C SER A 104 -4.89 3.45 8.85
N TYR A 105 -4.89 2.17 8.45
CA TYR A 105 -4.30 1.09 9.24
C TYR A 105 -2.78 1.19 9.31
N ILE A 106 -2.13 1.44 8.17
CA ILE A 106 -0.67 1.63 8.12
C ILE A 106 -0.25 2.73 9.10
N LYS A 107 -0.94 3.88 9.09
CA LYS A 107 -0.69 4.98 10.04
C LYS A 107 -0.89 4.58 11.50
N GLN A 108 -1.90 3.78 11.81
CA GLN A 108 -2.16 3.33 13.19
C GLN A 108 -1.06 2.38 13.71
N ILE A 109 -0.52 1.53 12.83
CA ILE A 109 0.60 0.64 13.16
C ILE A 109 1.88 1.48 13.32
N THR A 110 2.20 2.35 12.36
CA THR A 110 3.38 3.23 12.42
C THR A 110 3.36 4.12 13.67
N LYS A 111 2.21 4.71 14.03
CA LYS A 111 2.07 5.51 15.26
C LYS A 111 2.41 4.72 16.52
N ARG A 112 2.03 3.44 16.58
CA ARG A 112 2.36 2.56 17.72
C ARG A 112 3.84 2.19 17.72
N GLN A 113 4.44 2.02 16.55
CA GLN A 113 5.89 1.82 16.43
C GLN A 113 6.68 3.05 16.92
N GLU A 114 6.26 4.25 16.54
CA GLU A 114 6.83 5.51 17.05
C GLU A 114 6.71 5.62 18.58
N GLY A 115 5.67 5.03 19.16
CA GLY A 115 5.50 4.87 20.61
C GLY A 115 6.30 3.72 21.25
N GLY A 116 7.21 3.09 20.52
CA GLY A 116 8.10 2.04 21.02
C GLY A 116 7.54 0.60 20.95
N ARG A 117 6.42 0.37 20.27
CA ARG A 117 5.88 -0.98 20.07
C ARG A 117 6.53 -1.69 18.89
N THR A 118 6.66 -3.01 18.98
CA THR A 118 6.98 -3.82 17.81
C THR A 118 5.78 -3.88 16.86
N VAL A 119 6.00 -4.20 15.58
CA VAL A 119 4.90 -4.39 14.62
C VAL A 119 3.92 -5.47 15.07
N PRO A 120 4.37 -6.68 15.49
CA PRO A 120 3.44 -7.71 15.97
C PRO A 120 2.60 -7.24 17.15
N ASP A 121 3.18 -6.52 18.11
CA ASP A 121 2.44 -5.99 19.26
C ASP A 121 1.42 -4.94 18.83
N ALA A 122 1.80 -4.03 17.93
CA ALA A 122 0.91 -3.00 17.41
C ALA A 122 -0.30 -3.60 16.68
N ILE A 123 -0.06 -4.63 15.86
CA ILE A 123 -1.12 -5.38 15.16
C ILE A 123 -2.01 -6.10 16.17
N LYS A 124 -1.43 -6.80 17.15
CA LYS A 124 -2.18 -7.51 18.19
C LYS A 124 -3.11 -6.57 18.96
N ILE A 125 -2.61 -5.43 19.41
CA ILE A 125 -3.42 -4.41 20.10
C ILE A 125 -4.56 -3.93 19.20
N LEU A 126 -4.30 -3.67 17.93
CA LEU A 126 -5.33 -3.23 16.98
C LEU A 126 -6.38 -4.31 16.70
N GLU A 127 -5.99 -5.59 16.68
CA GLU A 127 -6.91 -6.71 16.53
C GLU A 127 -7.79 -6.91 17.77
N GLU A 128 -7.21 -6.78 18.96
CA GLU A 128 -7.96 -6.79 20.23
C GLU A 128 -8.94 -5.61 20.29
N GLU A 129 -8.51 -4.41 19.90
CA GLU A 129 -9.38 -3.24 19.75
C GLU A 129 -10.47 -3.51 18.72
N ARG A 130 -10.15 -4.08 17.56
CA ARG A 130 -11.12 -4.40 16.50
C ARG A 130 -12.25 -5.29 17.03
N ALA A 131 -11.91 -6.29 17.85
CA ALA A 131 -12.81 -7.31 18.35
C ALA A 131 -13.59 -7.96 17.18
N ASN A 132 -14.93 -8.03 17.29
CA ASN A 132 -15.77 -8.70 16.29
C ASN A 132 -16.13 -7.80 15.08
N ARG A 133 -15.60 -6.58 15.00
CA ARG A 133 -15.92 -5.65 13.91
C ARG A 133 -15.17 -6.03 12.64
N THR A 134 -15.82 -5.90 11.49
CA THR A 134 -15.11 -5.96 10.20
C THR A 134 -14.06 -4.85 10.10
N LEU A 135 -13.05 -5.02 9.25
CA LEU A 135 -12.06 -3.97 9.00
C LEU A 135 -12.70 -2.64 8.58
N ASN A 136 -13.78 -2.68 7.79
CA ASN A 136 -14.52 -1.47 7.40
C ASN A 136 -15.22 -0.79 8.58
N GLN A 137 -15.81 -1.56 9.49
CA GLN A 137 -16.47 -1.01 10.68
C GLN A 137 -15.44 -0.43 11.67
N PHE A 138 -14.33 -1.14 11.87
CA PHE A 138 -13.28 -0.68 12.78
C PHE A 138 -12.52 0.53 12.25
N GLN A 139 -12.29 0.63 10.94
CA GLN A 139 -11.65 1.79 10.33
C GLN A 139 -12.33 3.11 10.68
N LYS A 140 -13.67 3.11 10.81
CA LYS A 140 -14.45 4.30 11.16
C LYS A 140 -14.07 4.87 12.53
N THR A 141 -13.52 4.06 13.44
CA THR A 141 -13.08 4.54 14.76
C THR A 141 -11.76 5.29 14.72
N PHE A 142 -11.00 5.21 13.63
CA PHE A 142 -9.78 6.01 13.46
C PHE A 142 -10.06 7.47 13.14
N GLN A 143 -11.28 7.78 12.71
CA GLN A 143 -11.71 9.16 12.45
C GLN A 143 -12.08 9.80 13.80
N VAL A 144 -11.20 10.66 14.30
CA VAL A 144 -11.54 11.52 15.45
C VAL A 144 -12.78 12.34 15.05
N PRO A 145 -13.84 12.39 15.88
CA PRO A 145 -14.95 13.29 15.61
C PRO A 145 -14.38 14.72 15.50
N LYS A 146 -14.65 15.41 14.39
CA LYS A 146 -14.40 16.86 14.33
C LYS A 146 -15.20 17.47 15.47
N GLN A 147 -14.52 17.95 16.51
CA GLN A 147 -15.14 18.83 17.49
C GLN A 147 -15.69 20.03 16.69
N LYS A 148 -17.00 20.24 16.82
CA LYS A 148 -17.70 21.40 16.27
C LYS A 148 -17.33 22.64 17.07
#